data_AF-A0A498L3C7-F1
#
_entry.id   AF-A0A498L3C7-F1
#
_cell.length_a   1.000
_cell.length_b   1.000
_cell.length_c   1.000
_cell.angle_alpha   90.00
_cell.angle_beta   90.00
_cell.angle_gamma   90.00
#
_symmetry.space_group_name_H-M   'P 1'
#
loop_
_entity.id
_entity.type
_entity.pdbx_description
1 polymer ?
#
loop_
_entity_poly.entity_id
_entity_poly.type
_entity_poly.pdbx_seq_one_letter_code
_entity_poly.pdbx_strand_id
1 'polypeptide(L)'
;MTASSRSSRFQKTFLRYQHFFVFAAPIIFVPLVLLFAPTTGSGTEYWLRFWWLFPFFLLGATTVNTVGISGSALFVPFFIFLYPLLAGVLAPDALLEPPLTTETLVKVSLISESFGLSSSAIAFVRHGLVDRRLALTLVGGSIPFVVAGALLSFFIPGWLFHAALGAALLTAAYLMFKADLSHDEPSSDETEVTTDGGPDRDLPDDANKLGPAGVDADDEGQITRVDTQGDTYEYTWSGYLERFANYSVGGTFQGLAGFGIGELGIISQLRTKVPTKVAIGTNHIVVAVTAVLASLVHVFAGTVVPGIHALSIAETPWNMVVFTVPATVTGGQIAPYVSSALDTRTLQKGVGVLFAVISIALFLMSGGF
;
A
#
# COMPACT_ATOMS: atom_id res chain seq x y z
N MET A 1 26.31 -10.88 -25.66
CA MET A 1 26.85 -10.47 -24.34
C MET A 1 27.04 -8.96 -24.31
N THR A 2 25.98 -8.21 -24.05
CA THR A 2 26.03 -6.75 -23.89
C THR A 2 26.43 -6.43 -22.45
N ALA A 3 27.46 -5.59 -22.29
CA ALA A 3 27.97 -5.22 -20.97
C ALA A 3 26.87 -4.55 -20.14
N SER A 4 26.47 -5.18 -19.03
CA SER A 4 25.55 -4.59 -18.06
C SER A 4 26.08 -3.21 -17.64
N SER A 5 25.25 -2.18 -17.83
CA SER A 5 25.58 -0.80 -17.42
C SER A 5 25.83 -0.74 -15.92
N ARG A 6 26.66 0.20 -15.44
CA ARG A 6 26.90 0.38 -13.98
C ARG A 6 25.59 0.53 -13.19
N SER A 7 24.57 1.15 -13.78
CA SER A 7 23.24 1.29 -13.20
C SER A 7 22.57 -0.06 -12.96
N SER A 8 22.67 -0.99 -13.93
CA SER A 8 22.10 -2.32 -13.75
C SER A 8 22.86 -3.09 -12.67
N ARG A 9 24.19 -3.02 -12.60
CA ARG A 9 24.96 -3.70 -11.53
C ARG A 9 24.61 -3.18 -10.12
N PHE A 10 24.42 -1.88 -9.96
CA PHE A 10 24.02 -1.27 -8.69
C PHE A 10 22.61 -1.70 -8.28
N GLN A 11 21.64 -1.60 -9.19
CA GLN A 11 20.27 -2.07 -8.96
C GLN A 11 20.24 -3.57 -8.63
N LYS A 12 21.08 -4.34 -9.34
CA LYS A 12 21.30 -5.78 -9.11
C LYS A 12 21.73 -6.08 -7.67
N THR A 13 22.68 -5.29 -7.17
CA THR A 13 23.21 -5.45 -5.81
C THR A 13 22.21 -4.97 -4.76
N PHE A 14 21.53 -3.84 -4.99
CA PHE A 14 20.56 -3.26 -4.07
C PHE A 14 19.42 -4.24 -3.74
N LEU A 15 18.78 -4.80 -4.78
CA LEU A 15 17.65 -5.72 -4.60
C LEU A 15 18.08 -7.07 -4.01
N ARG A 16 19.31 -7.54 -4.27
CA ARG A 16 19.86 -8.75 -3.61
C ARG A 16 19.94 -8.57 -2.09
N TYR A 17 20.32 -7.38 -1.65
CA TYR A 17 20.43 -7.02 -0.23
C TYR A 17 19.25 -6.17 0.25
N GLN A 18 18.09 -6.23 -0.42
CA GLN A 18 16.98 -5.30 -0.12
C GLN A 18 16.55 -5.34 1.34
N HIS A 19 16.54 -6.51 1.98
CA HIS A 19 16.10 -6.64 3.37
C HIS A 19 17.00 -5.82 4.30
N PHE A 20 18.30 -5.75 4.02
CA PHE A 20 19.21 -4.92 4.80
C PHE A 20 18.81 -3.44 4.70
N PHE A 21 18.56 -2.93 3.49
CA PHE A 21 18.17 -1.53 3.29
C PHE A 21 16.77 -1.23 3.85
N VAL A 22 15.82 -2.13 3.61
CA VAL A 22 14.44 -1.99 4.08
C VAL A 22 14.37 -2.02 5.61
N PHE A 23 15.08 -2.94 6.28
CA PHE A 23 15.09 -2.99 7.75
C PHE A 23 16.05 -1.99 8.39
N ALA A 24 17.05 -1.47 7.67
CA ALA A 24 17.81 -0.32 8.12
C ALA A 24 16.93 0.93 8.28
N ALA A 25 15.90 1.11 7.43
CA ALA A 25 15.00 2.24 7.50
C ALA A 25 14.30 2.40 8.87
N PRO A 26 13.56 1.40 9.42
CA PRO A 26 12.97 1.50 10.76
C PRO A 26 14.04 1.56 11.87
N ILE A 27 15.18 0.87 11.71
CA ILE A 27 16.30 0.91 12.67
C ILE A 27 16.90 2.31 12.79
N ILE A 28 16.94 3.09 11.70
CA ILE A 28 17.42 4.49 11.70
C ILE A 28 16.28 5.44 12.10
N PHE A 29 15.08 5.20 11.61
CA PHE A 29 13.90 6.02 11.86
C PHE A 29 13.58 6.15 13.34
N VAL A 30 13.55 5.03 14.09
CA VAL A 30 13.17 5.05 15.51
C VAL A 30 14.13 5.91 16.35
N PRO A 31 15.47 5.72 16.30
CA PRO A 31 16.41 6.62 16.97
C PRO A 31 16.29 8.08 16.55
N LEU A 32 16.09 8.37 15.26
CA LEU A 32 15.89 9.75 14.80
C LEU A 32 14.65 10.38 15.43
N VAL A 33 13.55 9.63 15.52
CA VAL A 33 12.32 10.09 16.18
C VAL A 33 12.56 10.30 17.68
N LEU A 34 13.22 9.35 18.36
CA LEU A 34 13.51 9.47 19.79
C LEU A 34 14.39 10.67 20.14
N LEU A 35 15.30 11.07 19.23
CA LEU A 35 16.27 12.14 19.47
C LEU A 35 15.81 13.52 19.00
N PHE A 36 15.03 13.59 17.92
CA PHE A 36 14.77 14.84 17.21
C PHE A 36 13.29 15.15 16.98
N ALA A 37 12.38 14.20 17.20
CA ALA A 37 10.97 14.48 16.96
C ALA A 37 10.42 15.46 17.99
N PRO A 38 9.59 16.43 17.56
CA PRO A 38 8.84 17.27 18.50
C PRO A 38 7.84 16.39 19.25
N THR A 39 8.03 16.19 20.56
CA THR A 39 7.13 15.40 21.41
C THR A 39 6.49 16.24 22.49
N THR A 40 5.28 15.84 22.89
CA THR A 40 4.54 16.41 24.03
C THR A 40 4.88 15.74 25.36
N GLY A 41 5.68 14.67 25.33
CA GLY A 41 6.09 13.89 26.50
C GLY A 41 7.48 13.29 26.35
N SER A 42 7.98 12.69 27.42
CA SER A 42 9.31 12.06 27.46
C SER A 42 9.31 10.88 28.44
N GLY A 43 10.39 10.10 28.45
CA GLY A 43 10.55 8.95 29.34
C GLY A 43 9.95 7.65 28.79
N THR A 44 10.28 6.54 29.45
CA THR A 44 9.95 5.19 29.00
C THR A 44 8.44 4.95 28.94
N GLU A 45 7.67 5.49 29.89
CA GLU A 45 6.21 5.34 29.93
C GLU A 45 5.55 5.97 28.69
N TYR A 46 5.93 7.21 28.35
CA TYR A 46 5.45 7.89 27.15
C TYR A 46 5.72 7.10 25.87
N TRP A 47 6.95 6.61 25.73
CA TRP A 47 7.40 5.90 24.54
C TRP A 47 6.86 4.48 24.43
N LEU A 48 6.62 3.78 25.54
CA LEU A 48 6.06 2.42 25.51
C LEU A 48 4.53 2.41 25.49
N ARG A 49 3.85 3.52 25.77
CA ARG A 49 2.38 3.59 25.89
C ARG A 49 1.59 2.86 24.79
N PHE A 50 2.08 2.91 23.56
CA PHE A 50 1.40 2.35 22.38
C PHE A 50 2.13 1.15 21.75
N TRP A 51 2.98 0.44 22.51
CA TRP A 51 3.71 -0.73 22.03
C TRP A 51 2.78 -1.81 21.42
N TRP A 52 1.59 -1.95 21.99
CA TRP A 52 0.57 -2.92 21.59
C TRP A 52 -0.02 -2.65 20.21
N LEU A 53 0.19 -1.48 19.60
CA LEU A 53 -0.19 -1.23 18.21
C LEU A 53 0.63 -2.09 17.23
N PHE A 54 1.86 -2.46 17.60
CA PHE A 54 2.79 -3.22 16.75
C PHE A 54 2.16 -4.50 16.16
N PRO A 55 1.64 -5.46 16.94
CA PRO A 55 1.07 -6.69 16.39
C PRO A 55 -0.15 -6.45 15.47
N PHE A 56 -1.02 -5.49 15.78
CA PHE A 56 -2.18 -5.18 14.95
C PHE A 56 -1.77 -4.51 13.63
N PHE A 57 -0.80 -3.61 13.67
CA PHE A 57 -0.26 -2.98 12.46
C PHE A 57 0.52 -3.96 11.60
N LEU A 58 1.24 -4.90 12.21
CA LEU A 58 1.94 -5.96 11.50
C LEU A 58 0.94 -6.86 10.77
N LEU A 59 -0.11 -7.31 11.46
CA LEU A 59 -1.18 -8.14 10.89
C LEU A 59 -1.95 -7.40 9.79
N GLY A 60 -2.33 -6.14 10.05
CA GLY A 60 -3.04 -5.30 9.10
C GLY A 60 -2.19 -5.03 7.85
N ALA A 61 -0.92 -4.65 8.03
CA ALA A 61 0.02 -4.44 6.92
C ALA A 61 0.24 -5.71 6.12
N THR A 62 0.41 -6.85 6.77
CA THR A 62 0.56 -8.13 6.08
C THR A 62 -0.68 -8.41 5.23
N THR A 63 -1.88 -8.24 5.80
CA THR A 63 -3.15 -8.45 5.10
C THR A 63 -3.30 -7.55 3.88
N VAL A 64 -3.21 -6.24 4.05
CA VAL A 64 -3.45 -5.27 2.97
C VAL A 64 -2.39 -5.34 1.87
N ASN A 65 -1.12 -5.53 2.24
CA ASN A 65 -0.02 -5.70 1.28
C ASN A 65 -0.11 -7.07 0.55
N THR A 66 -0.71 -8.09 1.16
CA THR A 66 -0.93 -9.36 0.46
C THR A 66 -1.95 -9.20 -0.67
N VAL A 67 -2.99 -8.39 -0.44
CA VAL A 67 -4.05 -8.13 -1.43
C VAL A 67 -3.67 -6.97 -2.38
N GLY A 68 -2.62 -6.20 -2.04
CA GLY A 68 -2.17 -5.04 -2.81
C GLY A 68 -3.07 -3.82 -2.68
N ILE A 69 -3.86 -3.71 -1.62
CA ILE A 69 -4.72 -2.55 -1.35
C ILE A 69 -4.03 -1.57 -0.40
N SER A 70 -4.60 -0.37 -0.23
CA SER A 70 -4.05 0.63 0.69
C SER A 70 -4.19 0.17 2.15
N GLY A 71 -3.14 0.39 2.94
CA GLY A 71 -3.14 0.06 4.36
C GLY A 71 -4.10 0.91 5.18
N SER A 72 -4.29 2.18 4.82
CA SER A 72 -5.23 3.07 5.49
C SER A 72 -6.68 2.60 5.40
N ALA A 73 -7.04 1.81 4.37
CA ALA A 73 -8.35 1.19 4.26
C ALA A 73 -8.65 0.22 5.43
N LEU A 74 -7.62 -0.27 6.13
CA LEU A 74 -7.75 -1.09 7.34
C LEU A 74 -7.36 -0.32 8.60
N PHE A 75 -6.30 0.50 8.56
CA PHE A 75 -5.80 1.21 9.74
C PHE A 75 -6.70 2.35 10.22
N VAL A 76 -7.31 3.12 9.31
CA VAL A 76 -8.22 4.21 9.72
C VAL A 76 -9.46 3.62 10.43
N PRO A 77 -10.13 2.60 9.88
CA PRO A 77 -11.21 1.90 10.59
C PRO A 77 -10.78 1.24 11.89
N PHE A 78 -9.60 0.61 11.92
CA PHE A 78 -9.04 0.07 13.15
C PHE A 78 -8.96 1.16 14.24
N PHE A 79 -8.47 2.34 13.90
CA PHE A 79 -8.36 3.44 14.85
C PHE A 79 -9.71 4.04 15.26
N ILE A 80 -10.72 4.00 14.39
CA ILE A 80 -12.05 4.51 14.71
C ILE A 80 -12.79 3.55 15.64
N PHE A 81 -12.74 2.23 15.35
CA PHE A 81 -13.61 1.25 16.02
C PHE A 81 -12.90 0.42 17.08
N LEU A 82 -11.71 -0.09 16.78
CA LEU A 82 -11.04 -1.07 17.65
C LEU A 82 -10.09 -0.40 18.64
N TYR A 83 -9.41 0.67 18.21
CA TYR A 83 -8.50 1.42 19.08
C TYR A 83 -9.17 1.94 20.35
N PRO A 84 -10.38 2.56 20.34
CA PRO A 84 -10.99 3.03 21.59
C PRO A 84 -11.28 1.89 22.57
N LEU A 85 -11.70 0.72 22.06
CA LEU A 85 -11.96 -0.46 22.88
C LEU A 85 -10.68 -1.03 23.50
N LEU A 86 -9.62 -1.15 22.69
CA LEU A 86 -8.32 -1.69 23.14
C LEU A 86 -7.59 -0.72 24.05
N ALA A 87 -7.57 0.57 23.71
CA ALA A 87 -6.97 1.61 24.54
C ALA A 87 -7.67 1.69 25.89
N GLY A 88 -8.99 1.52 25.98
CA GLY A 88 -9.70 1.48 27.26
C GLY A 88 -9.21 0.39 28.23
N VAL A 89 -8.58 -0.67 27.73
CA VAL A 89 -8.01 -1.77 28.53
C VAL A 89 -6.50 -1.63 28.69
N LEU A 90 -5.79 -1.31 27.61
CA LEU A 90 -4.33 -1.38 27.52
C LEU A 90 -3.61 -0.05 27.80
N ALA A 91 -4.31 1.07 27.61
CA ALA A 91 -3.82 2.42 27.90
C ALA A 91 -5.02 3.33 28.26
N PRO A 92 -5.70 3.10 29.41
CA PRO A 92 -6.97 3.75 29.74
C PRO A 92 -6.87 5.28 29.78
N ASP A 93 -5.70 5.77 30.18
CA ASP A 93 -5.30 7.15 30.20
C ASP A 93 -5.18 7.77 28.79
N ALA A 94 -5.03 6.95 27.74
CA ALA A 94 -4.97 7.41 26.34
C ALA A 94 -6.33 7.84 25.78
N LEU A 95 -7.42 7.55 26.49
CA LEU A 95 -8.76 8.02 26.17
C LEU A 95 -9.16 9.29 26.92
N LEU A 96 -8.32 9.77 27.86
CA LEU A 96 -8.55 11.03 28.55
C LEU A 96 -8.30 12.23 27.61
N GLU A 97 -9.00 13.33 27.87
CA GLU A 97 -9.08 14.46 26.96
C GLU A 97 -7.72 15.13 26.64
N PRO A 98 -7.51 15.62 25.39
CA PRO A 98 -8.44 15.52 24.25
C PRO A 98 -8.33 14.17 23.50
N PRO A 99 -9.45 13.60 23.01
CA PRO A 99 -9.44 12.39 22.21
C PRO A 99 -8.68 12.60 20.89
N LEU A 100 -8.07 11.54 20.36
CA LEU A 100 -7.42 11.59 19.06
C LEU A 100 -8.44 11.97 17.98
N THR A 101 -8.16 13.05 17.25
CA THR A 101 -9.00 13.49 16.13
C THR A 101 -8.92 12.48 14.98
N THR A 102 -9.97 12.36 14.17
CA THR A 102 -9.96 11.51 12.96
C THR A 102 -8.77 11.84 12.05
N GLU A 103 -8.44 13.12 11.93
CA GLU A 103 -7.28 13.61 11.19
C GLU A 103 -5.96 13.06 11.73
N THR A 104 -5.78 13.01 13.06
CA THR A 104 -4.59 12.42 13.70
C THR A 104 -4.47 10.92 13.38
N LEU A 105 -5.60 10.19 13.39
CA LEU A 105 -5.63 8.76 13.08
C LEU A 105 -5.28 8.49 11.61
N VAL A 106 -5.81 9.30 10.69
CA VAL A 106 -5.45 9.27 9.26
C VAL A 106 -3.97 9.57 9.08
N LYS A 107 -3.42 10.57 9.77
CA LYS A 107 -2.00 10.93 9.72
C LYS A 107 -1.09 9.78 10.16
N VAL A 108 -1.38 9.14 11.29
CA VAL A 108 -0.61 7.96 11.74
C VAL A 108 -0.70 6.83 10.73
N SER A 109 -1.89 6.59 10.19
CA SER A 109 -2.12 5.55 9.18
C SER A 109 -1.31 5.81 7.90
N LEU A 110 -1.36 7.03 7.36
CA LEU A 110 -0.64 7.44 6.15
C LEU A 110 0.88 7.36 6.30
N ILE A 111 1.43 7.84 7.42
CA ILE A 111 2.87 7.75 7.69
C ILE A 111 3.28 6.27 7.73
N SER A 112 2.59 5.47 8.55
CA SER A 112 2.92 4.06 8.74
C SER A 112 2.80 3.26 7.45
N GLU A 113 1.73 3.50 6.70
CA GLU A 113 1.48 2.88 5.41
C GLU A 113 2.53 3.26 4.38
N SER A 114 2.95 4.52 4.29
CA SER A 114 3.97 4.95 3.33
C SER A 114 5.25 4.13 3.45
N PHE A 115 5.67 3.82 4.68
CA PHE A 115 6.80 2.92 4.93
C PHE A 115 6.48 1.45 4.58
N GLY A 116 5.29 0.96 4.96
CA GLY A 116 4.87 -0.41 4.70
C GLY A 116 4.72 -0.75 3.22
N LEU A 117 4.08 0.12 2.45
CA LEU A 117 3.91 -0.03 1.01
C LEU A 117 5.20 0.19 0.25
N SER A 118 6.07 1.12 0.69
CA SER A 118 7.40 1.24 0.10
C SER A 118 8.21 -0.03 0.31
N SER A 119 8.16 -0.62 1.51
CA SER A 119 8.73 -1.93 1.81
C SER A 119 8.18 -3.01 0.89
N SER A 120 6.85 -3.14 0.81
CA SER A 120 6.19 -4.13 -0.06
C SER A 120 6.52 -3.94 -1.55
N ALA A 121 6.53 -2.70 -2.05
CA ALA A 121 6.86 -2.39 -3.43
C ALA A 121 8.27 -2.87 -3.81
N ILE A 122 9.27 -2.65 -2.95
CA ILE A 122 10.63 -3.16 -3.19
C ILE A 122 10.63 -4.70 -3.17
N ALA A 123 9.83 -5.31 -2.29
CA ALA A 123 9.69 -6.75 -2.20
C ALA A 123 9.10 -7.36 -3.49
N PHE A 124 7.95 -6.86 -3.95
CA PHE A 124 7.32 -7.31 -5.19
C PHE A 124 8.20 -7.04 -6.43
N VAL A 125 8.96 -5.94 -6.45
CA VAL A 125 9.94 -5.69 -7.53
C VAL A 125 10.99 -6.78 -7.58
N ARG A 126 11.49 -7.26 -6.43
CA ARG A 126 12.43 -8.39 -6.38
C ARG A 126 11.80 -9.69 -6.87
N HIS A 127 10.52 -9.93 -6.55
CA HIS A 127 9.79 -11.12 -7.02
C HIS A 127 9.48 -11.10 -8.53
N GLY A 128 9.72 -9.98 -9.22
CA GLY A 128 9.49 -9.85 -10.66
C GLY A 128 8.02 -9.64 -11.06
N LEU A 129 7.15 -9.42 -10.08
CA LEU A 129 5.70 -9.28 -10.22
C LEU A 129 5.25 -7.84 -10.53
N VAL A 130 6.17 -6.97 -10.96
CA VAL A 130 5.90 -5.54 -11.09
C VAL A 130 6.12 -5.07 -12.52
N ASP A 131 5.07 -4.54 -13.13
CA ASP A 131 5.17 -3.79 -14.37
C ASP A 131 5.49 -2.32 -14.08
N ARG A 132 6.78 -1.97 -14.16
CA ARG A 132 7.26 -0.62 -13.86
C ARG A 132 6.74 0.41 -14.87
N ARG A 133 6.60 0.03 -16.15
CA ARG A 133 6.12 0.95 -17.20
C ARG A 133 4.66 1.29 -16.93
N LEU A 134 3.85 0.26 -16.68
CA LEU A 134 2.45 0.44 -16.32
C LEU A 134 2.31 1.26 -15.04
N ALA A 135 3.05 0.91 -13.97
CA ALA A 135 3.03 1.66 -12.71
C ALA A 135 3.35 3.15 -12.89
N LEU A 136 4.39 3.49 -13.65
CA LEU A 136 4.78 4.89 -13.89
C LEU A 136 3.71 5.66 -14.65
N THR A 137 3.06 5.05 -15.65
CA THR A 137 1.96 5.71 -16.38
C THR A 137 0.75 5.96 -15.48
N LEU A 138 0.43 5.01 -14.59
CA LEU A 138 -0.68 5.13 -13.64
C LEU A 138 -0.40 6.19 -12.57
N VAL A 139 0.80 6.18 -11.99
CA VAL A 139 1.26 7.23 -11.07
C VAL A 139 1.16 8.59 -11.75
N GLY A 140 1.77 8.75 -12.93
CA GLY A 140 1.78 10.02 -13.66
C GLY A 140 0.37 10.57 -13.93
N GLY A 141 -0.56 9.70 -14.35
CA GLY A 141 -1.96 10.08 -14.58
C GLY A 141 -2.71 10.44 -13.30
N SER A 142 -2.37 9.84 -12.16
CA SER A 142 -3.06 10.04 -10.89
C SER A 142 -2.61 11.27 -10.08
N ILE A 143 -1.38 11.77 -10.30
CA ILE A 143 -0.80 12.91 -9.55
C ILE A 143 -1.77 14.09 -9.39
N PRO A 144 -2.38 14.66 -10.45
CA PRO A 144 -3.24 15.83 -10.29
C PRO A 144 -4.46 15.54 -9.42
N PHE A 145 -4.99 14.32 -9.47
CA PHE A 145 -6.15 13.91 -8.68
C PHE A 145 -5.80 13.66 -7.21
N VAL A 146 -4.62 13.08 -6.95
CA VAL A 146 -4.11 12.92 -5.57
C VAL A 146 -3.89 14.28 -4.92
N VAL A 147 -3.25 15.21 -5.64
CA VAL A 147 -3.06 16.58 -5.14
C VAL A 147 -4.40 17.29 -4.93
N ALA A 148 -5.32 17.21 -5.90
CA ALA A 148 -6.64 17.81 -5.78
C ALA A 148 -7.45 17.24 -4.61
N GLY A 149 -7.44 15.91 -4.43
CA GLY A 149 -8.11 15.25 -3.31
C GLY A 149 -7.55 15.65 -1.95
N ALA A 150 -6.23 15.73 -1.83
CA ALA A 150 -5.56 16.17 -0.61
C ALA A 150 -5.74 17.67 -0.32
N LEU A 151 -5.94 18.51 -1.34
CA LEU A 151 -6.33 19.90 -1.11
C LEU A 151 -7.82 20.01 -0.73
N LEU A 152 -8.67 19.18 -1.32
CA LEU A 152 -10.10 19.16 -1.04
C LEU A 152 -10.40 18.77 0.41
N SER A 153 -9.62 17.88 1.02
CA SER A 153 -9.83 17.44 2.41
C SER A 153 -9.86 18.58 3.42
N PHE A 154 -9.14 19.66 3.18
CA PHE A 154 -9.12 20.83 4.08
C PHE A 154 -10.43 21.62 4.10
N PHE A 155 -11.32 21.39 3.13
CA PHE A 155 -12.60 22.08 3.01
C PHE A 155 -13.80 21.19 3.36
N ILE A 156 -13.58 19.88 3.54
CA ILE A 156 -14.65 18.93 3.81
C ILE A 156 -14.92 18.85 5.32
N PRO A 157 -16.16 19.12 5.78
CA PRO A 157 -16.51 18.95 7.19
C PRO A 157 -16.48 17.47 7.60
N GLY A 158 -16.18 17.19 8.87
CA GLY A 158 -15.99 15.83 9.38
C GLY A 158 -17.09 14.83 9.00
N TRP A 159 -18.36 15.19 9.16
CA TRP A 159 -19.48 14.30 8.79
C TRP A 159 -19.47 13.90 7.31
N LEU A 160 -19.10 14.82 6.41
CA LEU A 160 -19.00 14.56 4.98
C LEU A 160 -17.76 13.72 4.68
N PHE A 161 -16.67 13.90 5.43
CA PHE A 161 -15.49 13.05 5.36
C PHE A 161 -15.85 11.60 5.75
N HIS A 162 -16.52 11.37 6.88
CA HIS A 162 -16.94 10.03 7.31
C HIS A 162 -17.93 9.40 6.33
N ALA A 163 -18.89 10.17 5.79
CA ALA A 163 -19.81 9.70 4.76
C ALA A 163 -19.08 9.32 3.46
N ALA A 164 -18.13 10.14 3.01
CA ALA A 164 -17.31 9.84 1.83
C ALA A 164 -16.43 8.61 2.04
N LEU A 165 -15.86 8.45 3.24
CA LEU A 165 -15.10 7.28 3.65
C LEU A 165 -15.96 6.00 3.62
N GLY A 166 -17.15 6.08 4.21
CA GLY A 166 -18.13 4.99 4.23
C GLY A 166 -18.56 4.59 2.82
N ALA A 167 -18.84 5.56 1.96
CA ALA A 167 -19.20 5.33 0.56
C ALA A 167 -18.05 4.73 -0.26
N ALA A 168 -16.82 5.20 -0.05
CA ALA A 168 -15.64 4.67 -0.70
C ALA A 168 -15.40 3.20 -0.32
N LEU A 169 -15.49 2.88 0.99
CA LEU A 169 -15.36 1.49 1.46
C LEU A 169 -16.53 0.61 1.02
N LEU A 170 -17.76 1.12 0.94
CA LEU A 170 -18.89 0.36 0.39
C LEU A 170 -18.65 0.02 -1.07
N THR A 171 -18.18 0.99 -1.84
CA THR A 171 -17.88 0.84 -3.26
C THR A 171 -16.73 -0.14 -3.44
N ALA A 172 -15.66 -0.02 -2.65
CA ALA A 172 -14.55 -0.97 -2.66
C ALA A 172 -15.01 -2.39 -2.30
N ALA A 173 -15.86 -2.55 -1.27
CA ALA A 173 -16.44 -3.83 -0.88
C ALA A 173 -17.29 -4.44 -2.03
N TYR A 174 -18.21 -3.66 -2.58
CA TYR A 174 -19.07 -4.08 -3.70
C TYR A 174 -18.24 -4.50 -4.91
N LEU A 175 -17.27 -3.67 -5.30
CA LEU A 175 -16.41 -3.97 -6.44
C LEU A 175 -15.50 -5.16 -6.16
N MET A 176 -15.00 -5.32 -4.94
CA MET A 176 -14.27 -6.52 -4.53
C MET A 176 -15.14 -7.77 -4.66
N PHE A 177 -16.41 -7.75 -4.25
CA PHE A 177 -17.29 -8.92 -4.43
C PHE A 177 -17.65 -9.22 -5.88
N LYS A 178 -17.66 -8.19 -6.74
CA LYS A 178 -18.00 -8.31 -8.16
C LYS A 178 -16.79 -8.61 -9.05
N ALA A 179 -15.59 -8.22 -8.62
CA ALA A 179 -14.36 -8.44 -9.37
C ALA A 179 -14.09 -9.94 -9.46
N ASP A 180 -13.95 -10.47 -10.67
CA ASP A 180 -13.51 -11.83 -10.85
C ASP A 180 -11.97 -11.85 -10.81
N LEU A 181 -11.41 -11.97 -9.61
CA LEU A 181 -9.97 -12.07 -9.38
C LEU A 181 -9.42 -13.47 -9.74
N SER A 182 -10.24 -14.36 -10.30
CA SER A 182 -9.81 -15.70 -10.74
C SER A 182 -9.09 -15.71 -12.09
N HIS A 183 -8.75 -14.54 -12.65
CA HIS A 183 -7.91 -14.47 -13.85
C HIS A 183 -6.46 -14.88 -13.53
N ASP A 184 -6.09 -15.99 -14.17
CA ASP A 184 -4.79 -16.62 -14.35
C ASP A 184 -4.22 -17.40 -13.16
N GLU A 185 -4.51 -18.70 -13.16
CA GLU A 185 -3.47 -19.68 -12.86
C GLU A 185 -2.38 -19.55 -13.95
N PRO A 186 -1.09 -19.57 -13.58
CA PRO A 186 -0.02 -19.58 -14.56
C PRO A 186 -0.27 -20.71 -15.56
N SER A 187 0.01 -20.49 -16.85
CA SER A 187 -0.04 -21.56 -17.83
C SER A 187 0.90 -22.66 -17.38
N SER A 188 0.34 -23.76 -16.89
CA SER A 188 1.07 -24.95 -16.48
C SER A 188 1.50 -25.70 -17.72
N ASP A 189 2.54 -25.21 -18.38
CA ASP A 189 3.44 -26.15 -19.05
C ASP A 189 4.10 -26.96 -17.94
N GLU A 190 3.49 -28.12 -17.65
CA GLU A 190 4.01 -29.14 -16.75
C GLU A 190 5.48 -29.42 -17.13
N THR A 191 6.41 -28.76 -16.46
CA THR A 191 7.79 -29.20 -16.43
C THR A 191 8.04 -29.69 -15.02
N GLU A 192 8.21 -31.00 -14.90
CA GLU A 192 8.56 -31.71 -13.68
C GLU A 192 9.53 -30.90 -12.82
N VAL A 193 9.15 -30.67 -11.57
CA VAL A 193 10.05 -30.17 -10.54
C VAL A 193 11.04 -31.29 -10.23
N THR A 194 12.15 -31.32 -10.95
CA THR A 194 13.32 -32.12 -10.58
C THR A 194 14.03 -31.39 -9.42
N THR A 195 14.40 -32.16 -8.38
CA THR A 195 15.02 -31.64 -7.13
C THR A 195 16.54 -31.48 -7.27
N ASP A 196 17.01 -31.52 -8.50
CA ASP A 196 18.38 -31.71 -8.91
C ASP A 196 18.77 -30.56 -9.84
N GLY A 197 18.75 -29.34 -9.28
CA GLY A 197 19.42 -28.14 -9.81
C GLY A 197 19.56 -28.10 -11.34
N GLY A 198 18.42 -28.21 -12.04
CA GLY A 198 18.40 -28.33 -13.50
C GLY A 198 19.13 -27.18 -14.19
N PRO A 199 19.56 -27.38 -15.45
CA PRO A 199 20.36 -26.38 -16.18
C PRO A 199 19.64 -25.04 -16.17
N ASP A 200 20.41 -23.95 -16.02
CA ASP A 200 19.92 -22.57 -16.10
C ASP A 200 18.94 -22.44 -17.28
N ARG A 201 17.64 -22.32 -16.98
CA ARG A 201 16.61 -22.12 -18.02
C ARG A 201 16.91 -20.78 -18.68
N ASP A 202 17.05 -20.78 -20.00
CA ASP A 202 17.27 -19.58 -20.82
C ASP A 202 15.96 -18.79 -20.87
N LEU A 203 15.65 -18.11 -19.76
CA LEU A 203 14.44 -17.31 -19.60
C LEU A 203 14.66 -15.91 -20.18
N PRO A 204 13.62 -15.25 -20.71
CA PRO A 204 13.77 -13.95 -21.37
C PRO A 204 14.44 -12.92 -20.45
N ASP A 205 15.69 -12.52 -20.69
CA ASP A 205 16.41 -11.60 -19.79
C ASP A 205 16.02 -10.14 -20.04
N ASP A 206 15.20 -9.56 -19.16
CA ASP A 206 15.00 -8.12 -19.11
C ASP A 206 16.28 -7.46 -18.60
N ALA A 207 16.89 -6.60 -19.44
CA ALA A 207 18.10 -5.86 -19.13
C ALA A 207 18.07 -5.06 -17.80
N ASN A 208 16.87 -4.80 -17.25
CA ASN A 208 16.62 -4.06 -16.02
C ASN A 208 16.18 -4.93 -14.82
N LYS A 209 16.31 -6.27 -14.90
CA LYS A 209 15.82 -7.22 -13.89
C LYS A 209 16.90 -8.16 -13.31
N LEU A 210 16.52 -8.90 -12.28
CA LEU A 210 17.35 -9.66 -11.36
C LEU A 210 16.79 -11.05 -11.09
N GLY A 211 17.30 -12.05 -11.80
CA GLY A 211 16.96 -13.44 -11.60
C GLY A 211 16.52 -14.11 -12.91
N PRO A 212 16.10 -15.39 -12.84
CA PRO A 212 15.52 -16.11 -13.99
C PRO A 212 14.26 -15.42 -14.54
N ALA A 213 13.67 -14.54 -13.75
CA ALA A 213 12.47 -13.80 -14.04
C ALA A 213 12.68 -12.81 -15.19
N GLY A 214 11.83 -12.89 -16.22
CA GLY A 214 11.95 -12.16 -17.48
C GLY A 214 10.78 -11.23 -17.83
N VAL A 215 10.97 -10.38 -18.84
CA VAL A 215 9.89 -9.67 -19.55
C VAL A 215 10.26 -9.60 -21.01
N ASP A 216 9.38 -10.06 -21.88
CA ASP A 216 9.45 -9.88 -23.32
C ASP A 216 8.21 -9.14 -23.81
N ALA A 217 8.36 -8.36 -24.88
CA ALA A 217 7.28 -7.63 -25.51
C ALA A 217 7.39 -7.83 -27.03
N ASP A 218 6.38 -8.45 -27.62
CA ASP A 218 6.36 -8.68 -29.07
C ASP A 218 5.95 -7.42 -29.85
N ASP A 219 6.07 -7.50 -31.17
CA ASP A 219 5.72 -6.41 -32.10
C ASP A 219 4.21 -6.09 -32.10
N GLU A 220 3.39 -7.02 -31.61
CA GLU A 220 1.93 -6.87 -31.47
C GLU A 220 1.51 -6.22 -30.13
N GLY A 221 2.45 -6.03 -29.20
CA GLY A 221 2.25 -5.40 -27.91
C GLY A 221 1.77 -6.34 -26.80
N GLN A 222 1.89 -7.66 -27.01
CA GLN A 222 1.73 -8.68 -25.98
C GLN A 222 2.98 -8.68 -25.09
N ILE A 223 2.77 -8.78 -23.79
CA ILE A 223 3.79 -8.79 -22.75
C ILE A 223 3.81 -10.18 -22.14
N THR A 224 4.96 -10.84 -22.21
CA THR A 224 5.20 -12.11 -21.53
C THR A 224 6.17 -11.88 -20.40
N ARG A 225 5.72 -12.09 -19.16
CA ARG A 225 6.49 -11.85 -17.94
C ARG A 225 6.70 -13.17 -17.20
N VAL A 226 7.93 -13.44 -16.79
CA VAL A 226 8.27 -14.60 -15.96
C VAL A 226 8.68 -14.10 -14.57
N ASP A 227 8.17 -14.68 -13.50
CA ASP A 227 8.57 -14.32 -12.12
C ASP A 227 9.79 -15.12 -11.64
N THR A 228 10.22 -14.86 -10.40
CA THR A 228 11.41 -15.54 -9.83
C THR A 228 11.21 -17.02 -9.52
N GLN A 229 9.97 -17.49 -9.49
CA GLN A 229 9.62 -18.90 -9.32
C GLN A 229 9.50 -19.62 -10.67
N GLY A 230 9.50 -18.87 -11.78
CA GLY A 230 9.37 -19.42 -13.13
C GLY A 230 7.95 -19.41 -13.67
N ASP A 231 6.99 -18.80 -12.96
CA ASP A 231 5.62 -18.65 -13.44
C ASP A 231 5.58 -17.62 -14.57
N THR A 232 4.86 -17.93 -15.65
CA THR A 232 4.67 -17.05 -16.82
C THR A 232 3.30 -16.36 -16.77
N TYR A 233 3.29 -15.07 -17.13
CA TYR A 233 2.14 -14.18 -17.12
C TYR A 233 2.07 -13.43 -18.46
N GLU A 234 0.94 -13.52 -19.15
CA GLU A 234 0.74 -12.94 -20.48
C GLU A 234 -0.35 -11.88 -20.46
N TYR A 235 -0.07 -10.67 -20.95
CA TYR A 235 -1.03 -9.56 -20.95
C TYR A 235 -0.66 -8.45 -21.94
N THR A 236 -1.50 -7.41 -22.04
CA THR A 236 -1.22 -6.24 -22.90
C THR A 236 -1.32 -4.94 -22.09
N TRP A 237 -0.73 -3.86 -22.61
CA TRP A 237 -0.98 -2.51 -22.07
C TRP A 237 -2.27 -1.86 -22.59
N SER A 238 -3.22 -2.62 -23.14
CA SER A 238 -4.52 -2.11 -23.61
C SER A 238 -5.38 -1.55 -22.46
N GLY A 239 -6.41 -0.75 -22.75
CA GLY A 239 -7.32 -0.24 -21.70
C GLY A 239 -6.82 1.00 -20.94
N TYR A 240 -5.95 1.82 -21.54
CA TYR A 240 -5.41 3.04 -20.94
C TYR A 240 -6.48 4.00 -20.41
N LEU A 241 -7.56 4.23 -21.17
CA LEU A 241 -8.61 5.18 -20.78
C LEU A 241 -9.39 4.69 -19.55
N GLU A 242 -9.69 3.38 -19.49
CA GLU A 242 -10.35 2.77 -18.34
C GLU A 242 -9.47 2.88 -17.09
N ARG A 243 -8.18 2.56 -17.22
CA ARG A 243 -7.22 2.74 -16.13
C ARG A 243 -7.08 4.19 -15.70
N PHE A 244 -6.92 5.12 -16.64
CA PHE A 244 -6.83 6.54 -16.31
C PHE A 244 -8.06 7.00 -15.53
N ALA A 245 -9.28 6.67 -15.98
CA ALA A 245 -10.51 7.05 -15.29
C ALA A 245 -10.58 6.48 -13.86
N ASN A 246 -10.32 5.18 -13.68
CA ASN A 246 -10.38 4.53 -12.36
C ASN A 246 -9.29 5.06 -11.42
N TYR A 247 -8.05 5.24 -11.90
CA TYR A 247 -6.96 5.80 -11.09
C TYR A 247 -7.12 7.30 -10.82
N SER A 248 -7.89 8.04 -11.64
CA SER A 248 -8.25 9.43 -11.35
C SER A 248 -9.23 9.53 -10.19
N VAL A 249 -10.29 8.70 -10.21
CA VAL A 249 -11.25 8.60 -9.10
C VAL A 249 -10.53 8.11 -7.84
N GLY A 250 -9.79 7.02 -7.96
CA GLY A 250 -9.03 6.45 -6.85
C GLY A 250 -7.98 7.40 -6.30
N GLY A 251 -7.28 8.14 -7.16
CA GLY A 251 -6.31 9.16 -6.77
C GLY A 251 -6.96 10.30 -5.99
N THR A 252 -8.17 10.72 -6.36
CA THR A 252 -8.93 11.72 -5.59
C THR A 252 -9.20 11.22 -4.17
N PHE A 253 -9.65 9.97 -4.01
CA PHE A 253 -9.85 9.38 -2.69
C PHE A 253 -8.54 9.15 -1.93
N GLN A 254 -7.46 8.77 -2.62
CA GLN A 254 -6.14 8.61 -2.02
C GLN A 254 -5.64 9.92 -1.42
N GLY A 255 -5.82 11.03 -2.14
CA GLY A 255 -5.51 12.35 -1.62
C GLY A 255 -6.40 12.73 -0.43
N LEU A 256 -7.70 12.53 -0.58
CA LEU A 256 -8.71 12.95 0.40
C LEU A 256 -8.59 12.17 1.73
N ALA A 257 -8.52 10.85 1.64
CA ALA A 257 -8.74 9.92 2.75
C ALA A 257 -7.59 8.92 2.96
N GLY A 258 -6.61 8.87 2.04
CA GLY A 258 -5.45 7.99 2.15
C GLY A 258 -5.59 6.60 1.52
N PHE A 259 -6.77 6.24 0.99
CA PHE A 259 -7.02 5.02 0.21
C PHE A 259 -7.91 5.31 -0.99
N GLY A 260 -8.06 4.33 -1.88
CA GLY A 260 -8.99 4.36 -3.02
C GLY A 260 -8.29 4.08 -4.34
N ILE A 261 -7.09 4.62 -4.53
CA ILE A 261 -6.29 4.38 -5.74
C ILE A 261 -5.85 2.93 -5.83
N GLY A 262 -5.58 2.29 -4.69
CA GLY A 262 -5.15 0.90 -4.66
C GLY A 262 -6.29 -0.07 -4.97
N GLU A 263 -7.44 0.13 -4.33
CA GLU A 263 -8.60 -0.71 -4.44
C GLU A 263 -9.18 -0.65 -5.86
N LEU A 264 -9.47 0.57 -6.35
CA LEU A 264 -9.95 0.78 -7.72
C LEU A 264 -8.87 0.42 -8.75
N GLY A 265 -7.59 0.59 -8.38
CA GLY A 265 -6.46 0.31 -9.24
C GLY A 265 -6.32 -1.16 -9.59
N ILE A 266 -6.48 -2.06 -8.61
CA ILE A 266 -6.48 -3.51 -8.85
C ILE A 266 -7.65 -3.89 -9.75
N ILE A 267 -8.86 -3.44 -9.43
CA ILE A 267 -10.05 -3.76 -10.23
C ILE A 267 -9.87 -3.32 -11.67
N SER A 268 -9.34 -2.12 -11.88
CA SER A 268 -9.09 -1.61 -13.23
C SER A 268 -8.02 -2.40 -13.98
N GLN A 269 -6.97 -2.87 -13.29
CA GLN A 269 -5.94 -3.71 -13.90
C GLN A 269 -6.51 -5.07 -14.31
N LEU A 270 -7.30 -5.70 -13.44
CA LEU A 270 -7.94 -6.99 -13.74
C LEU A 270 -8.95 -6.89 -14.88
N ARG A 271 -9.78 -5.84 -14.90
CA ARG A 271 -10.72 -5.60 -16.01
C ARG A 271 -10.02 -5.33 -17.34
N THR A 272 -8.78 -4.86 -17.30
CA THR A 272 -7.92 -4.68 -18.48
C THR A 272 -6.98 -5.86 -18.71
N LYS A 273 -7.30 -7.03 -18.14
CA LYS A 273 -6.63 -8.32 -18.33
C LYS A 273 -5.16 -8.34 -17.91
N VAL A 274 -4.80 -7.58 -16.87
CA VAL A 274 -3.51 -7.73 -16.20
C VAL A 274 -3.62 -8.88 -15.18
N PRO A 275 -2.73 -9.89 -15.23
CA PRO A 275 -2.75 -11.04 -14.33
C PRO A 275 -2.68 -10.61 -12.87
N THR A 276 -3.38 -11.34 -12.00
CA THR A 276 -3.65 -10.88 -10.62
C THR A 276 -2.38 -10.58 -9.83
N LYS A 277 -1.38 -11.48 -9.84
CA LYS A 277 -0.11 -11.28 -9.13
C LYS A 277 0.67 -10.07 -9.67
N VAL A 278 0.63 -9.84 -10.99
CA VAL A 278 1.26 -8.68 -11.64
C VAL A 278 0.52 -7.38 -11.30
N ALA A 279 -0.81 -7.44 -11.27
CA ALA A 279 -1.66 -6.31 -10.89
C ALA A 279 -1.38 -5.87 -9.45
N ILE A 280 -1.34 -6.82 -8.50
CA ILE A 280 -1.00 -6.60 -7.10
C ILE A 280 0.37 -5.94 -6.97
N GLY A 281 1.42 -6.51 -7.59
CA GLY A 281 2.77 -5.96 -7.51
C GLY A 281 2.89 -4.56 -8.13
N THR A 282 2.28 -4.34 -9.30
CA THR A 282 2.23 -3.04 -9.97
C THR A 282 1.51 -2.00 -9.12
N ASN A 283 0.41 -2.40 -8.46
CA ASN A 283 -0.38 -1.52 -7.62
C ASN A 283 0.40 -1.04 -6.38
N HIS A 284 1.26 -1.88 -5.79
CA HIS A 284 2.10 -1.46 -4.66
C HIS A 284 2.96 -0.25 -4.96
N ILE A 285 3.54 -0.15 -6.16
CA ILE A 285 4.28 1.06 -6.56
C ILE A 285 3.34 2.25 -6.62
N VAL A 286 2.17 2.09 -7.25
CA VAL A 286 1.23 3.20 -7.42
C VAL A 286 0.76 3.74 -6.08
N VAL A 287 0.32 2.86 -5.18
CA VAL A 287 -0.16 3.25 -3.86
C VAL A 287 0.98 3.82 -3.00
N ALA A 288 2.16 3.20 -2.98
CA ALA A 288 3.30 3.73 -2.22
C ALA A 288 3.67 5.16 -2.63
N VAL A 289 3.82 5.41 -3.94
CA VAL A 289 4.23 6.74 -4.45
C VAL A 289 3.13 7.78 -4.20
N THR A 290 1.87 7.41 -4.42
CA THR A 290 0.75 8.34 -4.25
C THR A 290 0.40 8.60 -2.78
N ALA A 291 0.62 7.65 -1.88
CA ALA A 291 0.51 7.85 -0.44
C ALA A 291 1.59 8.82 0.09
N VAL A 292 2.84 8.67 -0.39
CA VAL A 292 3.91 9.64 -0.09
C VAL A 292 3.54 11.02 -0.63
N LEU A 293 3.06 11.12 -1.87
CA LEU A 293 2.62 12.38 -2.47
C LEU A 293 1.48 13.02 -1.65
N ALA A 294 0.43 12.27 -1.31
CA ALA A 294 -0.67 12.76 -0.48
C ALA A 294 -0.17 13.26 0.87
N SER A 295 0.71 12.50 1.54
CA SER A 295 1.31 12.88 2.82
C SER A 295 2.10 14.20 2.72
N LEU A 296 2.86 14.39 1.64
CA LEU A 296 3.58 15.64 1.38
C LEU A 296 2.61 16.82 1.19
N VAL A 297 1.52 16.63 0.44
CA VAL A 297 0.50 17.67 0.27
C VAL A 297 -0.14 18.01 1.61
N HIS A 298 -0.55 17.03 2.42
CA HIS A 298 -1.14 17.28 3.73
C HIS A 298 -0.23 18.05 4.70
N VAL A 299 1.09 17.76 4.66
CA VAL A 299 2.09 18.42 5.52
C VAL A 299 2.48 19.80 5.01
N PHE A 300 2.58 20.01 3.70
CA PHE A 300 3.16 21.24 3.14
C PHE A 300 2.15 22.17 2.45
N ALA A 301 0.93 21.73 2.14
CA ALA A 301 -0.04 22.55 1.39
C ALA A 301 -0.34 23.89 2.06
N GLY A 302 -0.54 23.91 3.38
CA GLY A 302 -0.79 25.15 4.10
C GLY A 302 0.38 26.14 4.15
N THR A 303 1.59 25.72 3.73
CA THR A 303 2.73 26.64 3.55
C THR A 303 2.74 27.34 2.19
N VAL A 304 2.04 26.76 1.20
CA VAL A 304 2.04 27.22 -0.20
C VAL A 304 0.70 27.84 -0.59
N VAL A 305 -0.41 27.35 -0.02
CA VAL A 305 -1.77 27.78 -0.36
C VAL A 305 -2.33 28.65 0.78
N PRO A 306 -2.50 29.98 0.56
CA PRO A 306 -3.05 30.87 1.57
C PRO A 306 -4.46 30.45 1.99
N GLY A 307 -4.70 30.40 3.31
CA GLY A 307 -6.02 30.07 3.87
C GLY A 307 -6.28 28.58 4.14
N ILE A 308 -5.32 27.70 3.82
CA ILE A 308 -5.36 26.28 4.17
C ILE A 308 -4.45 26.03 5.38
N HIS A 309 -4.94 25.32 6.39
CA HIS A 309 -4.10 24.89 7.52
C HIS A 309 -3.25 23.69 7.09
N ALA A 310 -1.96 23.67 7.44
CA ALA A 310 -1.10 22.51 7.23
C ALA A 310 -1.15 21.57 8.44
N LEU A 311 -0.99 20.26 8.21
CA LEU A 311 -0.76 19.34 9.31
C LEU A 311 0.57 19.67 10.00
N SER A 312 0.50 20.07 11.27
CA SER A 312 1.69 20.34 12.07
C SER A 312 2.44 19.05 12.36
N ILE A 313 3.71 18.95 11.94
CA ILE A 313 4.58 17.81 12.30
C ILE A 313 4.70 17.66 13.83
N ALA A 314 4.58 18.77 14.58
CA ALA A 314 4.65 18.80 16.04
C ALA A 314 3.48 18.08 16.74
N GLU A 315 2.33 17.96 16.08
CA GLU A 315 1.14 17.29 16.61
C GLU A 315 1.10 15.81 16.25
N THR A 316 2.14 15.28 15.60
CA THR A 316 2.22 13.86 15.27
C THR A 316 2.42 13.04 16.55
N PRO A 317 1.60 12.00 16.83
CA PRO A 317 1.79 11.13 17.98
C PRO A 317 2.95 10.16 17.71
N TRP A 318 4.18 10.67 17.82
CA TRP A 318 5.40 9.93 17.50
C TRP A 318 5.57 8.64 18.30
N ASN A 319 5.06 8.60 19.54
CA ASN A 319 5.04 7.39 20.36
C ASN A 319 4.12 6.27 19.84
N MET A 320 3.18 6.56 18.93
CA MET A 320 2.50 5.52 18.13
C MET A 320 3.35 5.14 16.92
N VAL A 321 3.84 6.14 16.19
CA VAL A 321 4.54 5.98 14.91
C VAL A 321 5.80 5.10 15.03
N VAL A 322 6.51 5.20 16.16
CA VAL A 322 7.71 4.36 16.44
C VAL A 322 7.40 2.86 16.50
N PHE A 323 6.16 2.46 16.75
CA PHE A 323 5.74 1.05 16.72
C PHE A 323 5.07 0.66 15.41
N THR A 324 4.25 1.56 14.86
CA THR A 324 3.51 1.26 13.63
C THR A 324 4.42 1.19 12.41
N VAL A 325 5.43 2.07 12.27
CA VAL A 325 6.35 2.06 11.12
C VAL A 325 7.16 0.76 11.02
N PRO A 326 7.86 0.28 12.08
CA PRO A 326 8.54 -1.02 12.01
C PRO A 326 7.59 -2.17 11.73
N ALA A 327 6.37 -2.14 12.29
CA ALA A 327 5.35 -3.15 12.06
C ALA A 327 4.90 -3.21 10.60
N THR A 328 4.61 -2.06 9.98
CA THR A 328 4.17 -2.01 8.58
C THR A 328 5.28 -2.36 7.60
N VAL A 329 6.52 -1.92 7.87
CA VAL A 329 7.71 -2.32 7.08
C VAL A 329 7.87 -3.83 7.09
N THR A 330 7.77 -4.44 8.27
CA THR A 330 7.89 -5.90 8.43
C THR A 330 6.76 -6.62 7.71
N GLY A 331 5.51 -6.17 7.89
CA GLY A 331 4.35 -6.74 7.20
C GLY A 331 4.45 -6.66 5.67
N GLY A 332 5.01 -5.56 5.14
CA GLY A 332 5.31 -5.42 3.71
C GLY A 332 6.33 -6.41 3.17
N GLN A 333 7.33 -6.80 3.97
CA GLN A 333 8.28 -7.85 3.57
C GLN A 333 7.68 -9.26 3.66
N ILE A 334 6.73 -9.48 4.56
CA ILE A 334 6.05 -10.78 4.72
C ILE A 334 5.03 -11.01 3.59
N ALA A 335 4.39 -9.95 3.10
CA ALA A 335 3.27 -10.03 2.16
C ALA A 335 3.50 -10.83 0.88
N PRO A 336 4.65 -10.73 0.15
CA PRO A 336 4.87 -11.56 -1.04
C PRO A 336 4.85 -13.06 -0.75
N TYR A 337 5.37 -13.48 0.40
CA TYR A 337 5.37 -14.89 0.81
C TYR A 337 3.96 -15.37 1.13
N VAL A 338 3.17 -14.56 1.83
CA VAL A 338 1.77 -14.87 2.14
C VAL A 338 0.91 -14.89 0.88
N SER A 339 1.13 -13.95 -0.05
CA SER A 339 0.44 -13.87 -1.33
C SER A 339 0.70 -15.09 -2.21
N SER A 340 1.91 -15.66 -2.15
CA SER A 340 2.23 -16.90 -2.83
C SER A 340 1.58 -18.16 -2.21
N ALA A 341 1.14 -18.08 -0.95
CA ALA A 341 0.63 -19.23 -0.20
C ALA A 341 -0.90 -19.25 -0.04
N LEU A 342 -1.59 -18.16 -0.34
CA LEU A 342 -3.03 -18.02 -0.15
C LEU A 342 -3.77 -17.90 -1.48
N ASP A 343 -4.92 -18.58 -1.56
CA ASP A 343 -5.83 -18.42 -2.69
C ASP A 343 -6.36 -16.98 -2.76
N THR A 344 -6.22 -16.38 -3.94
CA THR A 344 -6.72 -15.04 -4.27
C THR A 344 -8.19 -14.84 -3.85
N ARG A 345 -9.02 -15.88 -4.00
CA ARG A 345 -10.45 -15.85 -3.66
C ARG A 345 -10.70 -15.69 -2.17
N THR A 346 -9.86 -16.29 -1.32
CA THR A 346 -9.98 -16.21 0.14
C THR A 346 -9.63 -14.81 0.61
N LEU A 347 -8.54 -14.25 0.09
CA LEU A 347 -8.11 -12.88 0.37
C LEU A 347 -9.18 -11.85 -0.02
N GLN A 348 -9.71 -11.98 -1.23
CA GLN A 348 -10.78 -11.13 -1.75
C GLN A 348 -12.03 -11.14 -0.85
N LYS A 349 -12.52 -12.32 -0.49
CA LYS A 349 -13.71 -12.45 0.37
C LYS A 349 -13.46 -11.86 1.75
N GLY A 350 -12.31 -12.14 2.36
CA GLY A 350 -11.95 -11.63 3.68
C GLY A 350 -11.93 -10.10 3.73
N VAL A 351 -11.23 -9.47 2.78
CA VAL A 351 -11.15 -8.01 2.67
C VAL A 351 -12.51 -7.39 2.32
N GLY A 352 -13.25 -7.98 1.37
CA GLY A 352 -14.56 -7.48 0.97
C GLY A 352 -15.56 -7.46 2.13
N VAL A 353 -15.59 -8.51 2.95
CA VAL A 353 -16.42 -8.56 4.16
C VAL A 353 -15.99 -7.49 5.16
N LEU A 354 -14.68 -7.35 5.39
CA LEU A 354 -14.14 -6.33 6.30
C LEU A 354 -14.57 -4.92 5.88
N PHE A 355 -14.41 -4.57 4.60
CA PHE A 355 -14.83 -3.27 4.07
C PHE A 355 -16.34 -3.03 4.18
N ALA A 356 -17.17 -4.05 3.94
CA ALA A 356 -18.61 -3.93 4.10
C ALA A 356 -19.00 -3.63 5.56
N VAL A 357 -18.42 -4.35 6.52
CA VAL A 357 -18.69 -4.14 7.95
C VAL A 357 -18.28 -2.74 8.38
N ILE A 358 -17.06 -2.31 8.00
CA ILE A 358 -16.55 -0.98 8.33
C ILE A 358 -17.42 0.11 7.70
N SER A 359 -17.80 -0.06 6.43
CA SER A 359 -18.62 0.91 5.71
C SER A 359 -19.97 1.14 6.41
N ILE A 360 -20.66 0.06 6.81
CA ILE A 360 -21.91 0.14 7.56
C ILE A 360 -21.70 0.94 8.85
N ALA A 361 -20.64 0.64 9.60
CA ALA A 361 -20.34 1.33 10.84
C ALA A 361 -20.06 2.83 10.65
N LEU A 362 -19.35 3.22 9.59
CA LEU A 362 -19.10 4.63 9.25
C LEU A 362 -20.37 5.37 8.86
N PHE A 363 -21.30 4.73 8.14
CA PHE A 363 -22.59 5.34 7.82
C PHE A 363 -23.45 5.57 9.06
N LEU A 364 -23.42 4.64 10.02
CA LEU A 364 -24.11 4.81 11.30
C LEU A 364 -23.56 6.02 12.07
N MET A 365 -22.23 6.13 12.17
CA MET A 365 -21.58 7.28 12.81
C MET A 365 -21.90 8.60 12.11
N SER A 366 -21.89 8.62 10.77
CA SER A 366 -22.26 9.81 10.00
C SER A 366 -23.72 10.23 10.22
N GLY A 367 -24.60 9.30 10.58
CA GLY A 367 -26.00 9.56 10.93
C GLY A 367 -26.21 10.10 12.35
N GLY A 368 -25.14 10.24 13.14
CA GLY A 368 -25.20 10.71 14.52
C GLY A 368 -25.52 9.62 15.55
N PHE A 369 -25.27 8.34 15.22
CA PHE A 369 -25.44 7.19 16.12
C PHE A 369 -24.12 6.72 16.72
#